data_AF-A0A6P3TZ57-F1
#
_entry.id   AF-A0A6P3TZ57-F1
#
_cell.length_a   1.000
_cell.length_b   1.000
_cell.length_c   1.000
_cell.angle_alpha   90.00
_cell.angle_beta   90.00
_cell.angle_gamma   90.00
#
_symmetry.space_group_name_H-M   'P 1'
#
loop_
_entity.id
_entity.type
_entity.pdbx_description
1 polymer ?
#
loop_
_entity_poly.entity_id
_entity_poly.type
_entity_poly.pdbx_seq_one_letter_code
_entity_poly.pdbx_strand_id
1 'polypeptide(L)'
;MGSRRSGSSGSRANAGVLKERASMSFMLVVMFFAVFGLIVFTEIFLIDDRHGVGVGGTGALGGHRSGHRLPAAPDRPDYGEIGAEDYIGLKGSFDDHIGLLMRGEDGGQKTAIQPDPRGLPSLPPNLEARLPQLDQSLRITHAEWLPVTKTKFKFFVYSAYFDNRVGGTGAPTGKNQGMVRIISATKTRGPERVWCRLWYRPKNGGNVTTSVTVAAKVKVIRENWNLKYSACFVICPLPKDSPTSDRVPETVSVVARLKAAPTNRILVQNQPETRTKDKELLAVCVKPLHYDYDRVLQLIEFIELYRLLGASHVTLYNDTVGTEAGCALKYYETKGLVTVLPWHHLDMISQREIRTEGLFAALNDCLYRSMYKYEYVALVDLDEFIIPRHNDTIIDLIRWMSSRTNTKSTGAYSFQNAFFYLQWVDDPFVMASRTPIEAGLITLKKTRRRTKLHPHKQRSKYICKPQDIVEAGNHFVWEFIPGHGTLNVPSDAAILHHYRVCEFGGDDCIKTQSVVDRTAYKYKDRLAENVGKIWTDLSTDCSLPKLEPVPAMTPRIKASPVLKSVR
;
A
#
# COMPACT_ATOMS: atom_id res chain seq x y z
N MET A 1 39.29 -58.40 30.88
CA MET A 1 38.66 -59.20 29.82
C MET A 1 37.22 -59.52 30.21
N GLY A 2 36.26 -59.15 29.36
CA GLY A 2 35.10 -59.97 29.00
C GLY A 2 34.06 -60.42 30.05
N SER A 3 32.90 -59.77 29.98
CA SER A 3 31.58 -60.38 29.71
C SER A 3 30.65 -60.83 30.85
N ARG A 4 29.54 -60.06 30.93
CA ARG A 4 28.10 -60.42 30.97
C ARG A 4 27.53 -61.28 32.12
N ARG A 5 26.55 -60.67 32.80
CA ARG A 5 25.26 -61.32 33.13
C ARG A 5 24.09 -60.37 32.86
N SER A 6 23.09 -60.91 32.19
CA SER A 6 21.77 -60.36 31.89
C SER A 6 20.82 -60.47 33.09
N GLY A 7 19.94 -59.49 33.26
CA GLY A 7 18.76 -59.57 34.14
C GLY A 7 17.60 -58.79 33.52
N SER A 8 16.54 -59.52 33.18
CA SER A 8 15.29 -59.06 32.57
C SER A 8 14.21 -58.97 33.65
N SER A 9 13.68 -57.77 33.91
CA SER A 9 12.36 -57.56 34.54
C SER A 9 11.96 -56.08 34.44
N GLY A 10 10.91 -55.76 33.68
CA GLY A 10 10.37 -54.38 33.62
C GLY A 10 9.23 -54.12 32.61
N SER A 11 8.95 -55.04 31.70
CA SER A 11 8.07 -54.78 30.54
C SER A 11 6.55 -54.68 30.81
N ARG A 12 6.04 -54.89 32.04
CA ARG A 12 4.58 -54.90 32.29
C ARG A 12 3.98 -53.60 32.85
N ALA A 13 4.78 -52.66 33.36
CA ALA A 13 4.26 -51.42 33.94
C ALA A 13 4.00 -50.30 32.90
N ASN A 14 4.73 -50.28 31.78
CA ASN A 14 4.65 -49.20 30.79
C ASN A 14 3.47 -49.30 29.80
N ALA A 15 2.82 -50.46 29.69
CA ALA A 15 1.71 -50.65 28.75
C ALA A 15 0.38 -50.03 29.25
N GLY A 16 0.15 -49.99 30.56
CA GLY A 16 -1.04 -49.38 31.16
C GLY A 16 -1.09 -47.86 31.00
N VAL A 17 0.05 -47.20 31.24
CA VAL A 17 0.19 -45.73 31.18
C VAL A 17 0.06 -45.18 29.75
N LEU A 18 0.51 -45.94 28.73
CA LEU A 18 0.34 -45.57 27.32
C LEU A 18 -1.11 -45.71 26.86
N LYS A 19 -1.85 -46.70 27.36
CA LYS A 19 -3.27 -46.92 27.04
C LYS A 19 -4.17 -45.83 27.66
N GLU A 20 -3.89 -45.42 28.90
CA GLU A 20 -4.60 -44.30 29.54
C GLU A 20 -4.34 -42.96 28.84
N ARG A 21 -3.10 -42.69 28.41
CA ARG A 21 -2.77 -41.47 27.65
C ARG A 21 -3.44 -41.44 26.28
N ALA A 22 -3.47 -42.56 25.55
CA ALA A 22 -4.18 -42.63 24.28
C ALA A 22 -5.70 -42.46 24.44
N SER A 23 -6.28 -43.02 25.52
CA SER A 23 -7.70 -42.85 25.83
C SER A 23 -8.05 -41.40 26.21
N MET A 24 -7.18 -40.71 26.96
CA MET A 24 -7.37 -39.29 27.28
C MET A 24 -7.21 -38.39 26.06
N SER A 25 -6.24 -38.67 25.18
CA SER A 25 -6.09 -37.94 23.92
C SER A 25 -7.27 -38.14 22.97
N PHE A 26 -7.83 -39.36 22.91
CA PHE A 26 -9.03 -39.62 22.12
C PHE A 26 -10.26 -38.88 22.66
N MET A 27 -10.47 -38.87 23.98
CA MET A 27 -11.58 -38.12 24.60
C MET A 27 -11.48 -36.61 24.37
N LEU A 28 -10.28 -36.04 24.39
CA LEU A 28 -10.08 -34.61 24.09
C LEU A 28 -10.41 -34.28 22.63
N VAL A 29 -10.08 -35.15 21.69
CA VAL A 29 -10.42 -34.98 20.28
C VAL A 29 -11.93 -35.08 20.07
N VAL A 30 -12.59 -36.06 20.69
CA VAL A 30 -14.06 -36.21 20.62
C VAL A 30 -14.77 -35.00 21.25
N MET A 31 -14.30 -34.50 22.39
CA MET A 31 -14.81 -33.28 23.02
C MET A 31 -14.61 -32.06 22.14
N PHE A 32 -13.45 -31.92 21.48
CA PHE A 32 -13.19 -30.82 20.56
C PHE A 32 -14.17 -30.81 19.40
N PHE A 33 -14.42 -31.96 18.76
CA PHE A 33 -15.39 -32.06 17.68
C PHE A 33 -16.84 -31.92 18.15
N ALA A 34 -17.17 -32.34 19.36
CA ALA A 34 -18.50 -32.15 19.94
C ALA A 34 -18.79 -30.66 20.22
N VAL A 35 -17.84 -29.94 20.82
CA VAL A 35 -17.95 -28.50 21.10
C VAL A 35 -17.93 -27.69 19.80
N PHE A 36 -17.04 -28.01 18.87
CA PHE A 36 -16.99 -27.36 17.56
C PHE A 36 -18.27 -27.61 16.76
N GLY A 37 -18.78 -28.84 16.78
CA GLY A 37 -20.07 -29.20 16.19
C GLY A 37 -21.23 -28.41 16.79
N LEU A 38 -21.25 -28.25 18.12
CA LEU A 38 -22.26 -27.43 18.82
C LEU A 38 -22.18 -25.95 18.43
N ILE A 39 -20.98 -25.37 18.35
CA ILE A 39 -20.77 -23.98 17.93
C ILE A 39 -21.27 -23.76 16.49
N VAL A 40 -20.91 -24.66 15.58
CA VAL A 40 -21.35 -24.60 14.18
C VAL A 40 -22.86 -24.79 14.07
N PHE A 41 -23.45 -25.72 14.84
CA PHE A 41 -24.89 -25.90 14.88
C PHE A 41 -25.61 -24.66 15.44
N THR A 42 -25.09 -24.05 16.50
CA THR A 42 -25.69 -22.82 17.07
C THR A 42 -25.58 -21.64 16.12
N GLU A 43 -24.47 -21.49 15.39
CA GLU A 43 -24.30 -20.43 14.38
C GLU A 43 -25.22 -20.65 13.17
N ILE A 44 -25.40 -21.90 12.71
CA ILE A 44 -26.28 -22.22 11.58
C ILE A 44 -27.76 -22.03 11.95
N PHE A 45 -28.18 -22.39 13.16
CA PHE A 45 -29.58 -22.27 13.60
C PHE A 45 -29.95 -20.88 14.15
N LEU A 46 -28.99 -20.06 14.63
CA LEU A 46 -29.25 -18.68 15.05
C LEU A 46 -29.16 -17.63 13.92
N ILE A 47 -28.82 -18.06 12.70
CA ILE A 47 -28.84 -17.19 11.51
C ILE A 47 -30.27 -17.00 10.95
N ASP A 48 -31.22 -17.89 11.27
CA ASP A 48 -32.57 -17.85 10.68
C ASP A 48 -33.58 -16.97 11.47
N ASP A 49 -33.21 -16.46 12.65
CA ASP A 49 -34.08 -15.58 13.48
C ASP A 49 -33.76 -14.07 13.35
N ARG A 50 -32.93 -13.65 12.39
CA ARG A 50 -32.62 -12.22 12.15
C ARG A 50 -33.13 -11.65 10.82
N HIS A 51 -34.12 -12.29 10.21
CA HIS A 51 -34.86 -11.71 9.09
C HIS A 51 -36.36 -11.68 9.36
N GLY A 52 -36.81 -10.72 10.15
CA GLY A 52 -38.23 -10.36 10.17
C GLY A 52 -38.70 -9.54 11.36
N VAL A 53 -39.39 -8.45 11.04
CA VAL A 53 -40.38 -7.74 11.87
C VAL A 53 -39.85 -6.62 12.78
N GLY A 54 -40.31 -5.41 12.48
CA GLY A 54 -40.13 -4.22 13.30
C GLY A 54 -41.29 -3.94 14.26
N VAL A 55 -41.23 -2.73 14.82
CA VAL A 55 -42.25 -2.03 15.63
C VAL A 55 -42.24 -2.36 17.14
N GLY A 56 -41.90 -1.32 17.92
CA GLY A 56 -42.64 -0.98 19.15
C GLY A 56 -42.02 -1.36 20.49
N GLY A 57 -41.68 -0.35 21.30
CA GLY A 57 -42.16 -0.31 22.68
C GLY A 57 -41.18 -0.57 23.84
N THR A 58 -40.83 0.53 24.50
CA THR A 58 -40.83 0.75 25.97
C THR A 58 -39.73 0.18 26.88
N GLY A 59 -39.22 1.06 27.75
CA GLY A 59 -38.43 0.76 28.97
C GLY A 59 -37.16 1.61 29.11
N ALA A 60 -37.22 2.94 29.11
CA ALA A 60 -37.21 3.79 30.33
C ALA A 60 -36.24 3.34 31.44
N LEU A 61 -35.16 4.11 31.64
CA LEU A 61 -34.75 4.74 32.91
C LEU A 61 -33.66 5.79 32.64
N GLY A 62 -33.82 6.95 33.26
CA GLY A 62 -33.25 8.23 32.83
C GLY A 62 -31.91 8.61 33.45
N GLY A 63 -31.36 9.70 32.94
CA GLY A 63 -30.12 10.33 33.40
C GLY A 63 -29.73 11.53 32.55
N HIS A 64 -30.43 12.65 32.72
CA HIS A 64 -30.05 13.94 32.13
C HIS A 64 -28.68 14.40 32.68
N ARG A 65 -27.72 14.66 31.79
CA ARG A 65 -26.69 15.70 31.99
C ARG A 65 -26.47 16.45 30.69
N SER A 66 -26.81 17.74 30.73
CA SER A 66 -26.46 18.75 29.74
C SER A 66 -24.95 18.99 29.76
N GLY A 67 -24.32 18.98 28.59
CA GLY A 67 -22.91 19.23 28.40
C GLY A 67 -22.62 19.55 26.94
N HIS A 68 -22.02 20.71 26.71
CA HIS A 68 -21.80 21.37 25.43
C HIS A 68 -21.19 20.46 24.34
N ARG A 69 -21.82 20.43 23.17
CA ARG A 69 -21.26 19.89 21.92
C ARG A 69 -20.27 20.91 21.34
N LEU A 70 -18.98 20.60 21.40
CA LEU A 70 -17.99 21.12 20.45
C LEU A 70 -18.06 20.25 19.18
N PRO A 71 -17.92 20.82 17.97
CA PRO A 71 -17.85 20.04 16.74
C PRO A 71 -16.44 19.44 16.62
N ALA A 72 -16.23 18.26 17.20
CA ALA A 72 -15.07 17.44 16.87
C ALA A 72 -15.31 16.84 15.48
N ALA A 73 -14.52 17.28 14.50
CA ALA A 73 -14.38 16.58 13.22
C ALA A 73 -14.01 15.11 13.50
N PRO A 74 -14.67 14.12 12.87
CA PRO A 74 -14.40 12.74 13.18
C PRO A 74 -13.08 12.31 12.53
N ASP A 75 -12.00 12.37 13.32
CA ASP A 75 -10.88 11.43 13.19
C ASP A 75 -11.41 10.02 13.44
N ARG A 76 -11.98 9.41 12.39
CA ARG A 76 -12.36 8.01 12.42
C ARG A 76 -11.17 7.18 11.94
N PRO A 77 -10.66 6.25 12.76
CA PRO A 77 -9.48 5.47 12.39
C PRO A 77 -9.80 4.60 11.17
N ASP A 78 -8.85 4.56 10.23
CA ASP A 78 -8.67 3.43 9.30
C ASP A 78 -8.76 2.15 10.16
N TYR A 79 -9.90 1.45 10.09
CA TYR A 79 -10.22 0.33 10.97
C TYR A 79 -9.20 -0.82 10.80
N GLY A 80 -8.95 -1.51 11.91
CA GLY A 80 -7.90 -2.49 12.18
C GLY A 80 -7.43 -3.35 11.01
N GLU A 81 -6.11 -3.39 10.82
CA GLU A 81 -5.46 -4.51 10.15
C GLU A 81 -5.25 -5.60 11.19
N ILE A 82 -5.90 -6.74 10.96
CA ILE A 82 -5.82 -7.93 11.80
C ILE A 82 -4.36 -8.41 11.87
N GLY A 83 -3.95 -8.82 13.07
CA GLY A 83 -2.58 -9.20 13.40
C GLY A 83 -2.02 -10.37 12.59
N ALA A 84 -0.72 -10.59 12.73
CA ALA A 84 0.10 -11.49 11.91
C ALA A 84 -0.21 -12.99 12.00
N GLU A 85 -1.28 -13.39 12.69
CA GLU A 85 -1.64 -14.80 12.91
C GLU A 85 -2.22 -15.44 11.62
N ASP A 86 -2.73 -14.66 10.67
CA ASP A 86 -3.30 -15.18 9.39
C ASP A 86 -2.30 -15.17 8.21
N TYR A 87 -1.04 -14.79 8.43
CA TYR A 87 -0.03 -14.66 7.35
C TYR A 87 0.89 -15.87 7.17
N ILE A 88 0.57 -17.01 7.77
CA ILE A 88 1.33 -18.26 7.61
C ILE A 88 0.51 -19.24 6.75
N GLY A 89 0.93 -19.42 5.49
CA GLY A 89 0.54 -20.60 4.73
C GLY A 89 0.23 -20.35 3.26
N LEU A 90 1.24 -20.00 2.45
CA LEU A 90 1.22 -20.30 1.02
C LEU A 90 2.65 -20.50 0.52
N LYS A 91 3.23 -21.61 0.97
CA LYS A 91 4.32 -22.28 0.27
C LYS A 91 3.83 -23.70 -0.01
N GLY A 92 3.17 -23.87 -1.16
CA GLY A 92 2.68 -25.14 -1.65
C GLY A 92 3.00 -25.24 -3.13
N SER A 93 4.09 -25.96 -3.43
CA SER A 93 4.40 -26.54 -4.73
C SER A 93 3.30 -27.54 -5.10
N PHE A 94 2.82 -27.53 -6.34
CA PHE A 94 2.20 -28.69 -6.97
C PHE A 94 2.37 -28.58 -8.49
N ASP A 95 3.43 -29.20 -8.98
CA ASP A 95 3.42 -29.89 -10.26
C ASP A 95 2.84 -31.30 -10.04
N ASP A 96 2.38 -31.86 -11.15
CA ASP A 96 2.13 -33.29 -11.45
C ASP A 96 0.73 -33.92 -11.35
N HIS A 97 0.36 -34.43 -12.54
CA HIS A 97 -0.56 -35.52 -12.92
C HIS A 97 -2.07 -35.18 -12.93
N ILE A 98 -2.82 -35.48 -14.00
CA ILE A 98 -3.09 -36.82 -14.56
C ILE A 98 -3.30 -36.74 -16.08
N GLY A 99 -2.64 -37.65 -16.81
CA GLY A 99 -3.14 -38.15 -18.09
C GLY A 99 -3.81 -39.49 -17.87
N LEU A 100 -5.01 -39.70 -18.43
CA LEU A 100 -5.48 -41.02 -18.89
C LEU A 100 -6.77 -40.94 -19.74
N LEU A 101 -6.66 -41.49 -20.95
CA LEU A 101 -7.67 -42.13 -21.82
C LEU A 101 -8.94 -41.36 -22.28
N MET A 102 -9.04 -41.17 -23.61
CA MET A 102 -9.97 -41.96 -24.43
C MET A 102 -9.44 -42.12 -25.86
N ARG A 103 -9.37 -43.37 -26.30
CA ARG A 103 -9.10 -43.80 -27.67
C ARG A 103 -10.48 -44.07 -28.30
N GLY A 104 -10.77 -43.40 -29.40
CA GLY A 104 -11.95 -43.64 -30.22
C GLY A 104 -11.71 -43.02 -31.59
N GLU A 105 -11.35 -43.85 -32.55
CA GLU A 105 -11.41 -43.51 -33.97
C GLU A 105 -12.87 -43.37 -34.37
N ASP A 106 -13.23 -42.24 -34.97
CA ASP A 106 -14.17 -42.27 -36.09
C ASP A 106 -14.03 -40.99 -36.94
N GLY A 107 -14.09 -41.19 -38.26
CA GLY A 107 -13.90 -40.17 -39.27
C GLY A 107 -15.02 -39.14 -39.29
N GLY A 108 -14.64 -37.87 -39.15
CA GLY A 108 -15.51 -36.72 -39.37
C GLY A 108 -14.66 -35.50 -39.66
N GLN A 109 -15.02 -34.74 -40.69
CA GLN A 109 -14.40 -33.49 -41.14
C GLN A 109 -13.70 -32.72 -40.00
N LYS A 110 -12.37 -32.54 -40.13
CA LYS A 110 -11.61 -31.58 -39.34
C LYS A 110 -12.16 -30.17 -39.63
N THR A 111 -13.18 -29.77 -38.90
CA THR A 111 -13.40 -28.35 -38.63
C THR A 111 -12.13 -27.88 -37.94
N ALA A 112 -11.31 -27.11 -38.66
CA ALA A 112 -10.12 -26.52 -38.10
C ALA A 112 -10.56 -25.71 -36.87
N ILE A 113 -10.27 -26.24 -35.67
CA ILE A 113 -10.41 -25.49 -34.43
C ILE A 113 -9.52 -24.27 -34.64
N GLN A 114 -10.13 -23.11 -34.91
CA GLN A 114 -9.35 -21.88 -34.98
C GLN A 114 -8.64 -21.76 -33.63
N PRO A 115 -7.30 -21.68 -33.61
CA PRO A 115 -6.57 -21.56 -32.36
C PRO A 115 -7.14 -20.35 -31.60
N ASP A 116 -7.40 -20.50 -30.28
CA ASP A 116 -7.84 -19.37 -29.46
C ASP A 116 -6.85 -18.21 -29.74
N PRO A 117 -7.32 -17.07 -30.27
CA PRO A 117 -6.43 -15.99 -30.69
C PRO A 117 -5.58 -15.44 -29.53
N ARG A 118 -5.90 -15.80 -28.28
CA ARG A 118 -5.11 -15.47 -27.08
C ARG A 118 -3.81 -16.27 -26.94
N GLY A 119 -3.66 -17.38 -27.66
CA GLY A 119 -2.40 -18.11 -27.75
C GLY A 119 -1.41 -17.48 -28.73
N LEU A 120 -1.85 -16.50 -29.53
CA LEU A 120 -1.01 -15.79 -30.50
C LEU A 120 -0.25 -14.64 -29.83
N PRO A 121 0.98 -14.31 -30.29
CA PRO A 121 1.72 -13.14 -29.80
C PRO A 121 0.98 -11.82 -30.02
N SER A 122 0.27 -11.70 -31.14
CA SER A 122 -0.64 -10.60 -31.48
C SER A 122 -1.71 -11.09 -32.45
N LEU A 123 -2.78 -10.29 -32.63
CA LEU A 123 -3.77 -10.61 -33.65
C LEU A 123 -3.17 -10.55 -35.07
N PRO A 124 -3.63 -11.42 -35.99
CA PRO A 124 -3.25 -11.37 -37.40
C PRO A 124 -3.64 -10.02 -38.06
N PRO A 125 -2.83 -9.48 -38.99
CA PRO A 125 -3.09 -8.16 -39.61
C PRO A 125 -4.46 -8.02 -40.28
N ASN A 126 -4.97 -9.09 -40.89
CA ASN A 126 -6.30 -9.11 -41.53
C ASN A 126 -7.45 -8.99 -40.52
N LEU A 127 -7.27 -9.50 -39.30
CA LEU A 127 -8.23 -9.35 -38.21
C LEU A 127 -8.11 -7.96 -37.59
N GLU A 128 -6.87 -7.48 -37.37
CA GLU A 128 -6.57 -6.14 -36.84
C GLU A 128 -7.21 -5.04 -37.70
N ALA A 129 -7.09 -5.14 -39.03
CA ALA A 129 -7.65 -4.18 -39.98
C ALA A 129 -9.20 -4.06 -39.92
N ARG A 130 -9.89 -5.06 -39.36
CA ARG A 130 -11.36 -5.07 -39.21
C ARG A 130 -11.81 -4.55 -37.83
N LEU A 131 -10.88 -4.26 -36.92
CA LEU A 131 -11.23 -3.75 -35.61
C LEU A 131 -11.61 -2.26 -35.68
N PRO A 132 -12.43 -1.76 -34.73
CA PRO A 132 -12.71 -0.34 -34.62
C PRO A 132 -11.42 0.48 -34.55
N GLN A 133 -11.32 1.48 -35.41
CA GLN A 133 -10.19 2.41 -35.45
C GLN A 133 -10.18 3.31 -34.21
N LEU A 134 -9.03 3.95 -33.96
CA LEU A 134 -8.87 4.88 -32.86
C LEU A 134 -9.71 6.13 -33.09
N ASP A 135 -10.65 6.38 -32.19
CA ASP A 135 -11.32 7.68 -32.10
C ASP A 135 -10.34 8.72 -31.59
N GLN A 136 -9.98 9.68 -32.47
CA GLN A 136 -9.02 10.74 -32.13
C GLN A 136 -9.58 11.76 -31.12
N SER A 137 -10.89 11.78 -30.90
CA SER A 137 -11.51 12.63 -29.86
C SER A 137 -11.31 12.08 -28.45
N LEU A 138 -10.90 10.81 -28.30
CA LEU A 138 -10.59 10.23 -27.00
C LEU A 138 -9.41 10.96 -26.35
N ARG A 139 -9.70 11.60 -25.23
CA ARG A 139 -8.71 12.26 -24.38
C ARG A 139 -7.60 11.30 -23.98
N ILE A 140 -6.37 11.69 -24.23
CA ILE A 140 -5.18 11.00 -23.73
C ILE A 140 -4.96 11.42 -22.28
N THR A 141 -4.82 10.44 -21.39
CA THR A 141 -4.50 10.69 -19.97
C THR A 141 -3.31 9.84 -19.52
N HIS A 142 -2.69 10.23 -18.42
CA HIS A 142 -1.54 9.57 -17.80
C HIS A 142 -1.77 9.25 -16.31
N ALA A 143 -2.93 9.67 -15.78
CA ALA A 143 -3.31 9.58 -14.38
C ALA A 143 -4.81 9.91 -14.26
N GLU A 144 -5.69 8.97 -14.59
CA GLU A 144 -7.15 9.12 -14.42
C GLU A 144 -7.83 7.75 -14.49
N TRP A 145 -8.81 7.49 -13.62
CA TRP A 145 -9.58 6.26 -13.65
C TRP A 145 -10.53 6.23 -14.85
N LEU A 146 -10.26 5.33 -15.80
CA LEU A 146 -11.08 5.15 -17.00
C LEU A 146 -11.74 3.76 -17.01
N PRO A 147 -13.04 3.66 -17.33
CA PRO A 147 -13.73 2.37 -17.36
C PRO A 147 -13.37 1.55 -18.61
N VAL A 148 -13.28 0.23 -18.43
CA VAL A 148 -13.28 -0.75 -19.51
C VAL A 148 -14.71 -1.25 -19.70
N THR A 149 -15.32 -0.87 -20.83
CA THR A 149 -16.72 -1.20 -21.13
C THR A 149 -16.90 -2.65 -21.58
N LYS A 150 -18.17 -3.11 -21.56
CA LYS A 150 -18.58 -4.48 -21.97
C LYS A 150 -17.93 -5.60 -21.15
N THR A 151 -17.62 -5.29 -19.89
CA THR A 151 -17.15 -6.21 -18.84
C THR A 151 -18.33 -6.71 -18.00
N LYS A 152 -18.20 -7.90 -17.40
CA LYS A 152 -19.24 -8.43 -16.48
C LYS A 152 -19.21 -7.76 -15.10
N PHE A 153 -18.04 -7.26 -14.69
CA PHE A 153 -17.80 -6.63 -13.40
C PHE A 153 -17.08 -5.31 -13.62
N LYS A 154 -17.10 -4.43 -12.61
CA LYS A 154 -16.37 -3.17 -12.66
C LYS A 154 -14.88 -3.41 -13.00
N PHE A 155 -14.39 -2.64 -13.95
CA PHE A 155 -13.02 -2.74 -14.45
C PHE A 155 -12.56 -1.34 -14.83
N PHE A 156 -11.56 -0.84 -14.12
CA PHE A 156 -10.96 0.46 -14.36
C PHE A 156 -9.47 0.33 -14.65
N VAL A 157 -8.96 1.21 -15.50
CA VAL A 157 -7.54 1.38 -15.83
C VAL A 157 -7.13 2.81 -15.50
N TYR A 158 -5.90 3.03 -15.05
CA TYR A 158 -5.46 4.33 -14.50
C TYR A 158 -4.28 4.93 -15.26
N SER A 159 -3.15 4.21 -15.27
CA SER A 159 -1.88 4.67 -15.84
C SER A 159 -1.14 3.49 -16.49
N ALA A 160 -0.26 3.78 -17.45
CA ALA A 160 0.47 2.78 -18.22
C ALA A 160 1.97 3.08 -18.29
N TYR A 161 2.78 2.04 -18.19
CA TYR A 161 4.25 2.14 -18.15
C TYR A 161 4.89 1.07 -19.02
N PHE A 162 5.87 1.47 -19.82
CA PHE A 162 6.76 0.52 -20.49
C PHE A 162 7.75 -0.06 -19.48
N ASP A 163 7.79 -1.39 -19.39
CA ASP A 163 8.67 -2.15 -18.50
C ASP A 163 9.44 -3.19 -19.31
N ASN A 164 10.75 -2.98 -19.42
CA ASN A 164 11.68 -3.88 -20.09
C ASN A 164 12.66 -4.57 -19.12
N ARG A 165 12.40 -4.51 -17.81
CA ARG A 165 13.29 -5.08 -16.78
C ARG A 165 13.14 -6.59 -16.64
N VAL A 166 11.90 -7.08 -16.71
CA VAL A 166 11.60 -8.52 -16.60
C VAL A 166 11.29 -9.05 -17.98
N GLY A 167 12.13 -9.97 -18.48
CA GLY A 167 11.79 -10.78 -19.65
C GLY A 167 10.66 -11.73 -19.27
N GLY A 168 9.62 -11.81 -20.10
CA GLY A 168 8.62 -12.87 -19.97
C GLY A 168 9.34 -14.21 -19.80
N THR A 169 8.92 -14.98 -18.80
CA THR A 169 9.45 -16.31 -18.45
C THR A 169 9.90 -17.10 -19.68
N GLY A 170 11.21 -17.34 -19.81
CA GLY A 170 11.76 -18.35 -20.73
C GLY A 170 12.47 -17.88 -22.01
N ALA A 171 13.28 -16.82 -22.01
CA ALA A 171 14.17 -16.53 -23.14
C ALA A 171 15.65 -16.55 -22.74
N PRO A 172 16.40 -17.62 -23.09
CA PRO A 172 17.84 -17.52 -23.25
C PRO A 172 18.11 -16.67 -24.51
N THR A 173 19.04 -15.71 -24.39
CA THR A 173 19.71 -15.07 -25.55
C THR A 173 18.86 -14.34 -26.59
N GLY A 174 18.00 -13.39 -26.19
CA GLY A 174 17.35 -12.45 -27.11
C GLY A 174 16.95 -11.15 -26.43
N LYS A 175 17.01 -10.01 -27.14
CA LYS A 175 16.58 -8.68 -26.63
C LYS A 175 15.21 -8.80 -25.95
N ASN A 176 15.13 -8.41 -24.66
CA ASN A 176 13.85 -8.34 -23.97
C ASN A 176 13.02 -7.22 -24.61
N GLN A 177 11.96 -7.59 -25.31
CA GLN A 177 11.10 -6.63 -26.00
C GLN A 177 10.26 -5.79 -25.03
N GLY A 178 10.15 -6.24 -23.79
CA GLY A 178 9.39 -5.56 -22.74
C GLY A 178 7.88 -5.73 -22.89
N MET A 179 7.16 -5.02 -22.03
CA MET A 179 5.71 -5.06 -21.93
C MET A 179 5.19 -3.68 -21.52
N VAL A 180 3.93 -3.40 -21.81
CA VAL A 180 3.22 -2.28 -21.19
C VAL A 180 2.47 -2.83 -19.98
N ARG A 181 2.78 -2.28 -18.81
CA ARG A 181 2.11 -2.58 -17.55
C ARG A 181 1.15 -1.45 -17.22
N ILE A 182 -0.12 -1.78 -17.05
CA ILE A 182 -1.19 -0.83 -16.77
C ILE A 182 -1.64 -1.05 -15.33
N ILE A 183 -1.68 0.04 -14.53
CA ILE A 183 -2.30 0.06 -13.21
C ILE A 183 -3.81 0.06 -13.38
N SER A 184 -4.50 -0.83 -12.67
CA SER A 184 -5.94 -1.08 -12.87
C SER A 184 -6.61 -1.61 -11.62
N ALA A 185 -7.94 -1.63 -11.60
CA ALA A 185 -8.73 -2.22 -10.53
C ALA A 185 -9.90 -3.03 -11.12
N THR A 186 -10.05 -4.28 -10.69
CA THR A 186 -11.14 -5.16 -11.13
C THR A 186 -11.41 -6.27 -10.11
N LYS A 187 -12.30 -7.21 -10.46
CA LYS A 187 -12.71 -8.30 -9.58
C LYS A 187 -11.51 -9.15 -9.15
N THR A 188 -11.41 -9.41 -7.85
CA THR A 188 -10.28 -10.13 -7.24
C THR A 188 -10.18 -11.58 -7.73
N ARG A 189 -11.31 -12.30 -7.76
CA ARG A 189 -11.36 -13.71 -8.18
C ARG A 189 -12.05 -13.85 -9.53
N GLY A 190 -11.36 -14.48 -10.47
CA GLY A 190 -11.83 -14.65 -11.85
C GLY A 190 -12.03 -13.31 -12.57
N PRO A 191 -10.99 -12.46 -12.67
CA PRO A 191 -11.08 -11.20 -13.40
C PRO A 191 -11.44 -11.45 -14.87
N GLU A 192 -12.15 -10.50 -15.49
CA GLU A 192 -12.47 -10.58 -16.92
C GLU A 192 -11.18 -10.61 -17.75
N ARG A 193 -11.14 -11.46 -18.78
CA ARG A 193 -10.03 -11.47 -19.74
C ARG A 193 -10.18 -10.28 -20.69
N VAL A 194 -9.11 -9.52 -20.87
CA VAL A 194 -9.09 -8.30 -21.69
C VAL A 194 -7.97 -8.34 -22.73
N TRP A 195 -8.02 -7.42 -23.67
CA TRP A 195 -7.05 -7.22 -24.74
C TRP A 195 -6.48 -5.80 -24.64
N CYS A 196 -5.21 -5.65 -25.00
CA CYS A 196 -4.59 -4.34 -25.13
C CYS A 196 -4.48 -3.99 -26.61
N ARG A 197 -4.99 -2.82 -26.99
CA ARG A 197 -4.73 -2.19 -28.29
C ARG A 197 -3.59 -1.20 -28.12
N LEU A 198 -2.46 -1.53 -28.71
CA LEU A 198 -1.22 -0.74 -28.64
C LEU A 198 -1.20 0.21 -29.85
N TRP A 199 -1.19 1.51 -29.61
CA TRP A 199 -1.23 2.52 -30.65
C TRP A 199 0.15 3.10 -30.91
N TYR A 200 0.58 3.06 -32.17
CA TYR A 200 1.88 3.55 -32.62
C TYR A 200 1.72 4.73 -33.56
N ARG A 201 2.60 5.72 -33.39
CA ARG A 201 2.74 6.81 -34.34
C ARG A 201 3.42 6.31 -35.63
N PRO A 202 2.96 6.71 -36.82
CA PRO A 202 3.65 6.35 -38.07
C PRO A 202 5.01 7.04 -38.18
N LYS A 203 5.99 6.37 -38.81
CA LYS A 203 7.38 6.88 -38.97
C LYS A 203 7.46 8.15 -39.83
N ASN A 204 6.50 8.36 -40.73
CA ASN A 204 6.55 9.41 -41.75
C ASN A 204 5.61 10.60 -41.46
N GLY A 205 5.15 10.78 -40.21
CA GLY A 205 4.25 11.88 -39.87
C GLY A 205 2.85 11.84 -40.50
N GLY A 206 2.46 10.69 -41.09
CA GLY A 206 1.09 10.50 -41.57
C GLY A 206 0.06 10.52 -40.44
N ASN A 207 -1.20 10.79 -40.76
CA ASN A 207 -2.28 10.85 -39.76
C ASN A 207 -2.84 9.46 -39.35
N VAL A 208 -2.33 8.38 -39.94
CA VAL A 208 -2.85 7.02 -39.70
C VAL A 208 -2.11 6.37 -38.53
N THR A 209 -2.79 6.24 -37.40
CA THR A 209 -2.29 5.50 -36.23
C THR A 209 -2.33 4.01 -36.52
N THR A 210 -1.20 3.33 -36.40
CA THR A 210 -1.13 1.87 -36.54
C THR A 210 -1.43 1.23 -35.19
N SER A 211 -2.28 0.21 -35.18
CA SER A 211 -2.59 -0.55 -33.97
C SER A 211 -2.05 -1.96 -34.03
N VAL A 212 -1.70 -2.48 -32.85
CA VAL A 212 -1.41 -3.90 -32.66
C VAL A 212 -2.18 -4.37 -31.43
N THR A 213 -3.06 -5.36 -31.59
CA THR A 213 -3.83 -5.91 -30.49
C THR A 213 -3.20 -7.19 -29.94
N VAL A 214 -3.03 -7.24 -28.62
CA VAL A 214 -2.45 -8.38 -27.89
C VAL A 214 -3.37 -8.84 -26.76
N ALA A 215 -3.35 -10.13 -26.46
CA ALA A 215 -4.03 -10.65 -25.28
C ALA A 215 -3.33 -10.17 -24.01
N ALA A 216 -4.09 -9.67 -23.05
CA ALA A 216 -3.53 -9.16 -21.80
C ALA A 216 -3.55 -10.22 -20.70
N LYS A 217 -2.54 -10.20 -19.83
CA LYS A 217 -2.54 -10.94 -18.57
C LYS A 217 -2.97 -10.01 -17.44
N VAL A 218 -4.08 -10.32 -16.79
CA VAL A 218 -4.54 -9.60 -15.58
C VAL A 218 -3.93 -10.27 -14.36
N LYS A 219 -3.00 -9.59 -13.68
CA LYS A 219 -2.36 -10.05 -12.45
C LYS A 219 -2.89 -9.22 -11.28
N VAL A 220 -3.70 -9.82 -10.43
CA VAL A 220 -4.21 -9.19 -9.21
C VAL A 220 -3.06 -8.96 -8.22
N ILE A 221 -3.05 -7.80 -7.56
CA ILE A 221 -2.07 -7.49 -6.52
C ILE A 221 -2.33 -8.40 -5.31
N ARG A 222 -1.25 -8.94 -4.73
CA ARG A 222 -1.32 -9.97 -3.69
C ARG A 222 -2.01 -9.48 -2.43
N GLU A 223 -1.77 -8.21 -2.07
CA GLU A 223 -2.42 -7.56 -0.94
C GLU A 223 -3.81 -7.06 -1.35
N ASN A 224 -4.84 -7.83 -0.97
CA ASN A 224 -6.20 -7.54 -1.41
C ASN A 224 -7.29 -7.91 -0.38
N TRP A 225 -6.92 -8.56 0.72
CA TRP A 225 -7.84 -8.89 1.83
C TRP A 225 -9.07 -9.71 1.40
N ASN A 226 -8.98 -10.46 0.29
CA ASN A 226 -10.11 -11.19 -0.30
C ASN A 226 -11.36 -10.34 -0.56
N LEU A 227 -11.22 -9.01 -0.68
CA LEU A 227 -12.32 -8.12 -1.03
C LEU A 227 -12.84 -8.42 -2.44
N LYS A 228 -14.05 -7.93 -2.75
CA LYS A 228 -14.72 -8.17 -4.04
C LYS A 228 -13.89 -7.70 -5.23
N TYR A 229 -13.27 -6.53 -5.10
CA TYR A 229 -12.36 -5.95 -6.07
C TYR A 229 -10.99 -5.69 -5.46
N SER A 230 -9.99 -5.61 -6.35
CA SER A 230 -8.61 -5.36 -5.97
C SER A 230 -7.89 -4.60 -7.07
N ALA A 231 -6.82 -3.92 -6.69
CA ALA A 231 -5.85 -3.40 -7.62
C ALA A 231 -5.17 -4.55 -8.38
N CYS A 232 -4.80 -4.32 -9.63
CA CYS A 232 -4.18 -5.30 -10.49
C CYS A 232 -3.31 -4.64 -11.56
N PHE A 233 -2.41 -5.44 -12.13
CA PHE A 233 -1.69 -5.11 -13.34
C PHE A 233 -2.40 -5.74 -14.54
N VAL A 234 -2.75 -4.93 -15.54
CA VAL A 234 -3.01 -5.43 -16.89
C VAL A 234 -1.69 -5.39 -17.64
N ILE A 235 -1.17 -6.57 -17.98
CA ILE A 235 0.13 -6.76 -18.62
C ILE A 235 -0.08 -7.03 -20.10
N CYS A 236 0.40 -6.12 -20.93
CA CYS A 236 0.33 -6.18 -22.39
C CYS A 236 1.73 -6.53 -22.96
N PRO A 237 1.99 -7.76 -23.40
CA PRO A 237 3.27 -8.12 -23.98
C PRO A 237 3.49 -7.39 -25.31
N LEU A 238 4.72 -6.93 -25.58
CA LEU A 238 5.06 -6.42 -26.91
C LEU A 238 5.42 -7.60 -27.85
N PRO A 239 4.86 -7.68 -29.07
CA PRO A 239 5.06 -8.81 -29.96
C PRO A 239 6.38 -8.74 -30.75
N LYS A 240 7.11 -9.86 -30.81
CA LYS A 240 8.42 -10.00 -31.47
C LYS A 240 8.38 -9.75 -32.97
N ASP A 241 7.37 -10.31 -33.63
CA ASP A 241 7.25 -10.33 -35.08
C ASP A 241 6.24 -9.30 -35.59
N SER A 242 6.37 -8.04 -35.13
CA SER A 242 5.55 -6.92 -35.57
C SER A 242 6.37 -5.93 -36.40
N PRO A 243 5.80 -5.26 -37.42
CA PRO A 243 6.44 -4.12 -38.10
C PRO A 243 6.77 -2.94 -37.15
N THR A 244 6.34 -3.01 -35.89
CA THR A 244 6.64 -2.07 -34.80
C THR A 244 7.59 -2.66 -33.76
N SER A 245 8.28 -3.77 -34.03
CA SER A 245 9.07 -4.56 -33.05
C SER A 245 10.11 -3.77 -32.26
N ASP A 246 10.67 -2.70 -32.86
CA ASP A 246 11.68 -1.84 -32.25
C ASP A 246 11.09 -0.58 -31.57
N ARG A 247 9.77 -0.44 -31.54
CA ARG A 247 9.09 0.78 -31.04
C ARG A 247 8.26 0.49 -29.81
N VAL A 248 8.24 1.44 -28.89
CA VAL A 248 7.29 1.45 -27.77
C VAL A 248 6.01 2.13 -28.24
N PRO A 249 4.81 1.59 -27.93
CA PRO A 249 3.56 2.24 -28.26
C PRO A 249 3.44 3.58 -27.53
N GLU A 250 2.84 4.57 -28.17
CA GLU A 250 2.64 5.90 -27.59
C GLU A 250 1.50 5.88 -26.55
N THR A 251 0.40 5.22 -26.92
CA THR A 251 -0.77 5.07 -26.05
C THR A 251 -1.28 3.63 -26.09
N VAL A 252 -2.04 3.25 -25.08
CA VAL A 252 -2.70 1.94 -24.99
C VAL A 252 -4.17 2.11 -24.63
N SER A 253 -5.01 1.24 -25.19
CA SER A 253 -6.39 1.07 -24.77
C SER A 253 -6.65 -0.38 -24.34
N VAL A 254 -7.50 -0.57 -23.34
CA VAL A 254 -7.92 -1.88 -22.86
C VAL A 254 -9.38 -2.13 -23.25
N VAL A 255 -9.64 -3.29 -23.87
CA VAL A 255 -10.98 -3.71 -24.30
C VAL A 255 -11.29 -5.12 -23.84
N ALA A 256 -12.51 -5.36 -23.36
CA ALA A 256 -12.97 -6.70 -22.99
C ALA A 256 -13.38 -7.54 -24.20
N ARG A 257 -13.83 -6.89 -25.28
CA ARG A 257 -14.30 -7.52 -26.52
C ARG A 257 -13.58 -6.89 -27.71
N LEU A 258 -13.01 -7.71 -28.59
CA LEU A 258 -12.23 -7.23 -29.73
C LEU A 258 -13.01 -6.29 -30.65
N LYS A 259 -14.31 -6.50 -30.86
CA LYS A 259 -15.15 -5.65 -31.71
C LYS A 259 -15.70 -4.39 -31.02
N ALA A 260 -15.49 -4.22 -29.71
CA ALA A 260 -15.94 -3.02 -29.00
C ALA A 260 -15.03 -1.84 -29.35
N ALA A 261 -15.60 -0.65 -29.53
CA ALA A 261 -14.81 0.58 -29.61
C ALA A 261 -14.12 0.84 -28.25
N PRO A 262 -12.84 1.23 -28.22
CA PRO A 262 -12.16 1.58 -26.97
C PRO A 262 -12.79 2.84 -26.37
N THR A 263 -12.91 2.86 -25.04
CA THR A 263 -13.42 4.02 -24.28
C THR A 263 -12.35 4.67 -23.42
N ASN A 264 -11.11 4.19 -23.52
CA ASN A 264 -9.98 4.64 -22.73
C ASN A 264 -8.75 4.75 -23.62
N ARG A 265 -7.89 5.74 -23.35
CA ARG A 265 -6.63 5.97 -24.07
C ARG A 265 -5.58 6.51 -23.09
N ILE A 266 -4.65 5.65 -22.71
CA ILE A 266 -3.65 5.94 -21.68
C ILE A 266 -2.29 6.14 -22.32
N LEU A 267 -1.59 7.22 -21.95
CA LEU A 267 -0.21 7.49 -22.34
C LEU A 267 0.72 6.42 -21.74
N VAL A 268 1.54 5.81 -22.59
CA VAL A 268 2.57 4.87 -22.14
C VAL A 268 3.81 5.65 -21.71
N GLN A 269 4.06 5.66 -20.40
CA GLN A 269 5.19 6.34 -19.78
C GLN A 269 6.44 5.44 -19.77
N ASN A 270 7.58 5.98 -19.32
CA ASN A 270 8.86 5.27 -19.17
C ASN A 270 9.46 4.74 -20.50
N GLN A 271 9.16 5.41 -21.61
CA GLN A 271 9.76 5.12 -22.91
C GLN A 271 11.27 5.41 -22.85
N PRO A 272 12.14 4.55 -23.41
CA PRO A 272 13.59 4.71 -23.33
C PRO A 272 14.09 6.09 -23.76
N GLU A 273 13.45 6.69 -24.76
CA GLU A 273 13.80 7.99 -25.34
C GLU A 273 13.50 9.17 -24.40
N THR A 274 12.61 8.98 -23.42
CA THR A 274 12.16 10.03 -22.49
C THR A 274 12.67 9.84 -21.06
N ARG A 275 13.44 8.77 -20.79
CA ARG A 275 14.04 8.51 -19.47
C ARG A 275 15.11 9.57 -19.18
N THR A 276 15.09 10.13 -17.97
CA THR A 276 16.17 11.02 -17.51
C THR A 276 17.45 10.21 -17.31
N LYS A 277 18.59 10.80 -17.68
CA LYS A 277 19.91 10.19 -17.44
C LYS A 277 20.32 10.36 -15.99
N ASP A 278 20.10 11.55 -15.46
CA ASP A 278 20.35 11.89 -14.07
C ASP A 278 19.09 11.64 -13.25
N LYS A 279 19.26 10.96 -12.12
CA LYS A 279 18.19 10.70 -11.17
C LYS A 279 18.36 11.60 -9.97
N GLU A 280 17.25 12.14 -9.50
CA GLU A 280 17.21 12.72 -8.16
C GLU A 280 17.30 11.60 -7.11
N LEU A 281 17.76 11.92 -5.90
CA LEU A 281 18.15 10.88 -4.95
C LEU A 281 16.96 10.22 -4.26
N LEU A 282 16.00 11.00 -3.76
CA LEU A 282 14.89 10.49 -2.95
C LEU A 282 13.57 11.19 -3.29
N ALA A 283 12.54 10.40 -3.60
CA ALA A 283 11.16 10.84 -3.61
C ALA A 283 10.32 10.13 -2.54
N VAL A 284 9.13 10.66 -2.29
CA VAL A 284 8.16 10.10 -1.34
C VAL A 284 6.85 9.84 -2.04
N CYS A 285 6.30 8.64 -1.83
CA CYS A 285 4.98 8.22 -2.28
C CYS A 285 4.07 8.08 -1.07
N VAL A 286 2.92 8.75 -1.13
CA VAL A 286 1.92 8.74 -0.07
C VAL A 286 0.64 8.09 -0.58
N LYS A 287 -0.07 7.36 0.30
CA LYS A 287 -1.38 6.77 -0.02
C LYS A 287 -2.42 7.86 -0.39
N PRO A 288 -3.56 7.49 -1.01
CA PRO A 288 -4.63 8.45 -1.32
C PRO A 288 -5.10 9.27 -0.12
N LEU A 289 -5.28 10.57 -0.35
CA LEU A 289 -5.91 11.50 0.58
C LEU A 289 -7.42 11.36 0.43
N HIS A 290 -8.06 10.96 1.52
CA HIS A 290 -9.48 10.62 1.59
C HIS A 290 -10.13 11.22 2.85
N TYR A 291 -11.46 11.15 2.94
CA TYR A 291 -12.28 11.74 4.02
C TYR A 291 -12.05 13.25 4.23
N ASP A 292 -12.07 14.02 3.14
CA ASP A 292 -11.91 15.48 3.16
C ASP A 292 -10.70 15.93 3.98
N TYR A 293 -9.54 15.30 3.74
CA TYR A 293 -8.34 15.53 4.53
C TYR A 293 -7.95 17.02 4.54
N ASP A 294 -7.95 17.65 5.72
CA ASP A 294 -7.71 19.10 5.85
C ASP A 294 -6.72 19.49 6.97
N ARG A 295 -5.90 18.55 7.45
CA ARG A 295 -4.92 18.82 8.52
C ARG A 295 -3.68 19.54 7.98
N VAL A 296 -3.83 20.81 7.63
CA VAL A 296 -2.82 21.59 6.88
C VAL A 296 -1.47 21.72 7.60
N LEU A 297 -1.43 21.92 8.92
CA LEU A 297 -0.16 22.00 9.66
C LEU A 297 0.63 20.68 9.59
N GLN A 298 -0.05 19.54 9.76
CA GLN A 298 0.57 18.22 9.67
C GLN A 298 1.07 17.93 8.25
N LEU A 299 0.33 18.38 7.23
CA LEU A 299 0.75 18.25 5.84
C LEU A 299 2.01 19.07 5.53
N ILE A 300 2.07 20.33 5.97
CA ILE A 300 3.25 21.19 5.79
C ILE A 300 4.44 20.60 6.55
N GLU A 301 4.26 20.17 7.80
CA GLU A 301 5.30 19.49 8.58
C GLU A 301 5.79 18.23 7.88
N PHE A 302 4.90 17.41 7.34
CA PHE A 302 5.25 16.21 6.57
C PHE A 302 6.18 16.55 5.40
N ILE A 303 5.77 17.49 4.55
CA ILE A 303 6.54 17.88 3.36
C ILE A 303 7.89 18.47 3.78
N GLU A 304 7.90 19.44 4.71
CA GLU A 304 9.15 20.10 5.11
C GLU A 304 10.11 19.15 5.83
N LEU A 305 9.63 18.25 6.68
CA LEU A 305 10.50 17.28 7.34
C LEU A 305 11.08 16.27 6.36
N TYR A 306 10.30 15.77 5.38
CA TYR A 306 10.87 14.91 4.33
C TYR A 306 11.88 15.65 3.45
N ARG A 307 11.72 16.96 3.22
CA ARG A 307 12.74 17.79 2.56
C ARG A 307 14.02 17.87 3.39
N LEU A 308 13.91 18.08 4.71
CA LEU A 308 15.08 18.05 5.61
C LEU A 308 15.77 16.67 5.64
N LEU A 309 14.99 15.59 5.49
CA LEU A 309 15.47 14.21 5.38
C LEU A 309 16.09 13.88 4.01
N GLY A 310 16.08 14.83 3.06
CA GLY A 310 16.73 14.70 1.76
C GLY A 310 15.81 14.30 0.60
N ALA A 311 14.50 14.30 0.80
CA ALA A 311 13.55 14.11 -0.30
C ALA A 311 13.45 15.37 -1.17
N SER A 312 13.47 15.18 -2.48
CA SER A 312 13.33 16.27 -3.45
C SER A 312 11.90 16.44 -3.97
N HIS A 313 11.08 15.39 -3.90
CA HIS A 313 9.72 15.40 -4.42
C HIS A 313 8.77 14.48 -3.65
N VAL A 314 7.50 14.89 -3.57
CA VAL A 314 6.41 14.09 -2.96
C VAL A 314 5.29 13.90 -3.98
N THR A 315 4.84 12.65 -4.17
CA THR A 315 3.66 12.33 -4.98
C THR A 315 2.50 11.94 -4.07
N LEU A 316 1.38 12.64 -4.25
CA LEU A 316 0.13 12.48 -3.52
C LEU A 316 -1.01 12.15 -4.48
N TYR A 317 -2.10 11.60 -3.97
CA TYR A 317 -3.27 11.21 -4.73
C TYR A 317 -4.51 11.84 -4.09
N ASN A 318 -5.26 12.62 -4.85
CA ASN A 318 -6.45 13.33 -4.36
C ASN A 318 -7.73 12.54 -4.68
N ASP A 319 -8.25 11.83 -3.69
CA ASP A 319 -9.61 11.28 -3.71
C ASP A 319 -10.59 12.32 -3.19
N THR A 320 -10.40 12.75 -1.93
CA THR A 320 -11.13 13.87 -1.31
C THR A 320 -10.19 14.65 -0.39
N VAL A 321 -9.75 15.83 -0.82
CA VAL A 321 -8.94 16.77 -0.03
C VAL A 321 -9.79 17.97 0.40
N GLY A 322 -9.59 18.43 1.64
CA GLY A 322 -10.20 19.65 2.16
C GLY A 322 -9.62 20.93 1.54
N THR A 323 -10.26 22.06 1.82
CA THR A 323 -9.95 23.33 1.17
C THR A 323 -8.60 23.91 1.57
N GLU A 324 -8.23 23.79 2.84
CA GLU A 324 -6.99 24.38 3.39
C GLU A 324 -5.77 23.56 2.93
N ALA A 325 -5.85 22.24 3.05
CA ALA A 325 -4.85 21.31 2.54
C ALA A 325 -4.73 21.40 1.02
N GLY A 326 -5.84 21.48 0.28
CA GLY A 326 -5.83 21.67 -1.16
C GLY A 326 -5.10 22.95 -1.60
N CYS A 327 -5.32 24.06 -0.87
CA CYS A 327 -4.62 25.32 -1.12
C CYS A 327 -3.10 25.20 -0.85
N ALA A 328 -2.71 24.59 0.26
CA ALA A 328 -1.31 24.34 0.59
C ALA A 328 -0.62 23.42 -0.43
N LEU A 329 -1.28 22.35 -0.89
CA LEU A 329 -0.74 21.46 -1.92
C LEU A 329 -0.48 22.22 -3.22
N LYS A 330 -1.41 23.08 -3.65
CA LYS A 330 -1.25 23.89 -4.86
C LYS A 330 0.01 24.77 -4.78
N TYR A 331 0.28 25.37 -3.63
CA TYR A 331 1.52 26.13 -3.41
C TYR A 331 2.78 25.27 -3.57
N TYR A 332 2.77 24.01 -3.10
CA TYR A 332 3.89 23.11 -3.29
C TYR A 332 4.03 22.59 -4.73
N GLU A 333 2.91 22.41 -5.45
CA GLU A 333 2.91 22.06 -6.87
C GLU A 333 3.52 23.18 -7.73
N THR A 334 3.21 24.46 -7.47
CA THR A 334 3.81 25.58 -8.22
C THR A 334 5.32 25.69 -8.00
N LYS A 335 5.83 25.18 -6.87
CA LYS A 335 7.26 25.08 -6.57
C LYS A 335 7.93 23.80 -7.13
N GLY A 336 7.17 22.90 -7.75
CA GLY A 336 7.68 21.63 -8.27
C GLY A 336 8.08 20.62 -7.19
N LEU A 337 7.69 20.85 -5.93
CA LEU A 337 8.05 19.99 -4.79
C LEU A 337 7.04 18.85 -4.57
N VAL A 338 5.82 19.05 -5.04
CA VAL A 338 4.72 18.09 -4.93
C VAL A 338 4.10 17.85 -6.30
N THR A 339 3.61 16.64 -6.54
CA THR A 339 2.62 16.34 -7.59
C THR A 339 1.38 15.77 -6.93
N VAL A 340 0.21 16.34 -7.20
CA VAL A 340 -1.08 15.79 -6.77
C VAL A 340 -1.80 15.16 -7.96
N LEU A 341 -1.94 13.84 -7.94
CA LEU A 341 -2.60 13.10 -9.00
C LEU A 341 -4.09 12.96 -8.70
N PRO A 342 -4.97 13.10 -9.69
CA PRO A 342 -6.39 12.87 -9.47
C PRO A 342 -6.63 11.39 -9.19
N TRP A 343 -7.38 11.11 -8.13
CA TRP A 343 -7.68 9.75 -7.68
C TRP A 343 -9.17 9.47 -7.50
N HIS A 344 -9.96 10.54 -7.47
CA HIS A 344 -11.42 10.50 -7.51
C HIS A 344 -11.98 9.69 -8.70
N HIS A 345 -13.27 9.35 -8.61
CA HIS A 345 -14.03 8.60 -9.62
C HIS A 345 -13.66 7.11 -9.79
N LEU A 346 -12.91 6.52 -8.86
CA LEU A 346 -12.91 5.06 -8.74
C LEU A 346 -14.26 4.62 -8.15
N ASP A 347 -15.18 4.18 -9.00
CA ASP A 347 -16.49 3.66 -8.58
C ASP A 347 -16.35 2.24 -7.97
N MET A 348 -15.64 2.13 -6.85
CA MET A 348 -15.56 0.94 -6.01
C MET A 348 -15.59 1.40 -4.56
N ILE A 349 -16.56 0.92 -3.80
CA ILE A 349 -16.83 1.46 -2.46
C ILE A 349 -15.68 1.10 -1.51
N SER A 350 -15.00 2.12 -1.00
CA SER A 350 -13.85 1.96 -0.10
C SER A 350 -14.21 1.16 1.17
N GLN A 351 -13.25 0.38 1.67
CA GLN A 351 -13.34 -0.55 2.80
C GLN A 351 -14.38 -1.67 2.69
N ARG A 352 -15.26 -1.65 1.67
CA ARG A 352 -16.31 -2.66 1.47
C ARG A 352 -16.08 -3.49 0.21
N GLU A 353 -15.78 -2.79 -0.89
CA GLU A 353 -15.57 -3.37 -2.20
C GLU A 353 -14.08 -3.40 -2.58
N ILE A 354 -13.31 -2.40 -2.14
CA ILE A 354 -11.85 -2.28 -2.31
C ILE A 354 -11.21 -1.64 -1.07
N ARG A 355 -9.96 -1.98 -0.74
CA ARG A 355 -9.25 -1.45 0.43
C ARG A 355 -8.78 0.00 0.18
N THR A 356 -9.05 0.91 1.13
CA THR A 356 -8.59 2.32 1.21
C THR A 356 -8.47 2.98 -0.15
N GLU A 357 -9.61 3.23 -0.80
CA GLU A 357 -9.67 4.00 -2.05
C GLU A 357 -8.78 3.38 -3.16
N GLY A 358 -8.46 2.08 -3.07
CA GLY A 358 -7.54 1.42 -4.00
C GLY A 358 -6.06 1.72 -3.74
N LEU A 359 -5.63 1.88 -2.47
CA LEU A 359 -4.27 2.27 -2.08
C LEU A 359 -3.16 1.50 -2.80
N PHE A 360 -3.36 0.20 -3.05
CA PHE A 360 -2.35 -0.63 -3.70
C PHE A 360 -2.12 -0.27 -5.16
N ALA A 361 -3.13 0.27 -5.84
CA ALA A 361 -2.96 0.85 -7.16
C ALA A 361 -2.12 2.13 -7.08
N ALA A 362 -2.34 2.99 -6.08
CA ALA A 362 -1.59 4.23 -5.89
C ALA A 362 -0.10 3.95 -5.58
N LEU A 363 0.18 3.05 -4.65
CA LEU A 363 1.57 2.68 -4.31
C LEU A 363 2.34 2.17 -5.52
N ASN A 364 1.69 1.35 -6.36
CA ASN A 364 2.31 0.83 -7.57
C ASN A 364 2.38 1.88 -8.70
N ASP A 365 1.38 2.75 -8.88
CA ASP A 365 1.49 3.89 -9.80
C ASP A 365 2.71 4.76 -9.45
N CYS A 366 2.86 5.12 -8.18
CA CYS A 366 3.95 5.97 -7.72
C CYS A 366 5.32 5.32 -7.91
N LEU A 367 5.41 4.01 -7.63
CA LEU A 367 6.61 3.21 -7.86
C LEU A 367 7.05 3.29 -9.34
N TYR A 368 6.14 3.00 -10.27
CA TYR A 368 6.44 2.99 -11.70
C TYR A 368 6.67 4.40 -12.27
N ARG A 369 5.96 5.41 -11.76
CA ARG A 369 6.15 6.83 -12.11
C ARG A 369 7.52 7.36 -11.71
N SER A 370 8.02 6.90 -10.57
CA SER A 370 9.32 7.27 -10.02
C SER A 370 10.48 6.47 -10.61
N MET A 371 10.19 5.37 -11.31
CA MET A 371 11.17 4.33 -11.63
C MET A 371 12.43 4.77 -12.35
N TYR A 372 12.33 5.75 -13.23
CA TYR A 372 13.46 6.30 -13.97
C TYR A 372 13.82 7.73 -13.57
N LYS A 373 13.10 8.32 -12.61
CA LYS A 373 13.33 9.70 -12.15
C LYS A 373 14.12 9.77 -10.84
N TYR A 374 13.94 8.77 -9.97
CA TYR A 374 14.55 8.76 -8.63
C TYR A 374 15.39 7.51 -8.39
N GLU A 375 16.47 7.65 -7.63
CA GLU A 375 17.27 6.51 -7.17
C GLU A 375 16.54 5.71 -6.09
N TYR A 376 15.96 6.42 -5.11
CA TYR A 376 15.19 5.86 -4.01
C TYR A 376 13.79 6.47 -3.91
N VAL A 377 12.85 5.68 -3.43
CA VAL A 377 11.48 6.09 -3.13
C VAL A 377 11.07 5.56 -1.77
N ALA A 378 10.63 6.45 -0.88
CA ALA A 378 9.98 6.08 0.37
C ALA A 378 8.47 5.88 0.13
N LEU A 379 7.90 4.78 0.62
CA LEU A 379 6.45 4.55 0.62
C LEU A 379 5.96 4.62 2.06
N VAL A 380 5.24 5.69 2.40
CA VAL A 380 4.89 6.08 3.78
C VAL A 380 3.51 6.75 3.83
N ASP A 381 2.91 6.82 5.02
CA ASP A 381 1.66 7.56 5.25
C ASP A 381 1.95 8.98 5.83
N LEU A 382 0.97 9.89 5.82
CA LEU A 382 1.18 11.27 6.28
C LEU A 382 1.50 11.40 7.77
N ASP A 383 1.16 10.39 8.56
CA ASP A 383 1.45 10.28 9.99
C ASP A 383 2.76 9.54 10.29
N GLU A 384 3.59 9.30 9.28
CA GLU A 384 4.74 8.42 9.36
C GLU A 384 6.05 9.02 8.84
N PHE A 385 7.09 8.95 9.68
CA PHE A 385 8.39 9.55 9.42
C PHE A 385 9.51 8.54 9.64
N ILE A 386 10.29 8.26 8.60
CA ILE A 386 11.51 7.44 8.73
C ILE A 386 12.62 8.35 9.27
N ILE A 387 12.96 8.20 10.55
CA ILE A 387 13.92 9.07 11.25
C ILE A 387 15.25 8.32 11.48
N PRO A 388 16.35 8.75 10.83
CA PRO A 388 17.68 8.24 11.15
C PRO A 388 18.09 8.63 12.58
N ARG A 389 18.81 7.76 13.28
CA ARG A 389 19.31 8.02 14.64
C ARG A 389 20.54 8.92 14.65
N HIS A 390 21.46 8.69 13.71
CA HIS A 390 22.80 9.29 13.74
C HIS A 390 23.10 10.20 12.53
N ASN A 391 22.39 10.06 11.42
CA ASN A 391 22.58 10.85 10.20
C ASN A 391 21.51 11.94 10.07
N ASP A 392 21.80 13.01 9.32
CA ASP A 392 20.81 14.08 9.08
C ASP A 392 19.83 13.73 7.96
N THR A 393 20.25 12.97 6.95
CA THR A 393 19.39 12.59 5.82
C THR A 393 19.23 11.08 5.70
N ILE A 394 18.14 10.66 5.04
CA ILE A 394 17.89 9.27 4.67
C ILE A 394 18.97 8.76 3.71
N ILE A 395 19.44 9.61 2.80
CA ILE A 395 20.48 9.22 1.85
C ILE A 395 21.80 8.97 2.57
N ASP A 396 22.17 9.81 3.54
CA ASP A 396 23.39 9.59 4.33
C ASP A 396 23.31 8.33 5.17
N LEU A 397 22.12 8.00 5.70
CA LEU A 397 21.86 6.70 6.33
C LEU A 397 22.09 5.54 5.35
N ILE A 398 21.55 5.60 4.13
CA ILE A 398 21.72 4.53 3.13
C ILE A 398 23.20 4.38 2.72
N ARG A 399 23.92 5.49 2.52
CA ARG A 399 25.36 5.49 2.22
C ARG A 399 26.17 4.90 3.38
N TRP A 400 25.85 5.28 4.61
CA TRP A 400 26.46 4.74 5.82
C TRP A 400 26.20 3.25 6.00
N MET A 401 24.99 2.78 5.72
CA MET A 401 24.68 1.34 5.72
C MET A 401 25.48 0.59 4.66
N SER A 402 25.63 1.19 3.47
CA SER A 402 26.34 0.59 2.33
C SER A 402 27.86 0.50 2.55
N SER A 403 28.44 1.34 3.41
CA SER A 403 29.86 1.22 3.78
C SER A 403 30.14 0.12 4.81
N ARG A 404 29.10 -0.38 5.49
CA ARG A 404 29.22 -1.37 6.57
C ARG A 404 28.68 -2.75 6.22
N THR A 405 27.80 -2.82 5.22
CA THR A 405 27.12 -4.05 4.82
C THR A 405 27.09 -4.17 3.31
N ASN A 406 27.06 -5.40 2.78
CA ASN A 406 26.93 -5.61 1.34
C ASN A 406 25.48 -5.31 0.90
N THR A 407 25.28 -4.17 0.23
CA THR A 407 23.98 -3.70 -0.24
C THR A 407 23.76 -3.88 -1.75
N LYS A 408 24.61 -4.67 -2.43
CA LYS A 408 24.54 -4.86 -3.90
C LYS A 408 23.19 -5.44 -4.36
N SER A 409 22.63 -6.39 -3.61
CA SER A 409 21.32 -7.00 -3.87
C SER A 409 20.17 -6.33 -3.11
N THR A 410 20.41 -5.20 -2.45
CA THR A 410 19.39 -4.51 -1.66
C THR A 410 18.51 -3.67 -2.57
N GLY A 411 17.29 -4.15 -2.81
CA GLY A 411 16.23 -3.43 -3.53
C GLY A 411 15.34 -2.62 -2.60
N ALA A 412 15.28 -2.95 -1.30
CA ALA A 412 14.51 -2.19 -0.30
C ALA A 412 15.14 -2.21 1.10
N TYR A 413 14.87 -1.16 1.87
CA TYR A 413 15.27 -0.95 3.26
C TYR A 413 14.01 -0.90 4.11
N SER A 414 13.80 -1.86 5.00
CA SER A 414 12.64 -1.93 5.88
C SER A 414 12.95 -1.32 7.25
N PHE A 415 12.04 -0.50 7.78
CA PHE A 415 12.19 0.17 9.07
C PHE A 415 11.14 -0.34 10.06
N GLN A 416 11.57 -0.68 11.27
CA GLN A 416 10.66 -1.10 12.32
C GLN A 416 9.76 0.05 12.77
N ASN A 417 8.49 -0.25 12.99
CA ASN A 417 7.51 0.72 13.45
C ASN A 417 7.60 0.97 14.96
N ALA A 418 7.53 2.24 15.31
CA ALA A 418 7.38 2.72 16.66
C ALA A 418 6.15 3.64 16.75
N PHE A 419 5.14 3.21 17.50
CA PHE A 419 3.95 4.03 17.73
C PHE A 419 4.23 5.15 18.72
N PHE A 420 3.88 6.38 18.30
CA PHE A 420 3.80 7.59 19.09
C PHE A 420 2.31 7.93 19.27
N TYR A 421 1.70 7.44 20.34
CA TYR A 421 0.27 7.61 20.52
C TYR A 421 -0.08 9.04 20.93
N LEU A 422 -1.07 9.63 20.24
CA LEU A 422 -1.48 11.01 20.46
C LEU A 422 -2.10 11.25 21.84
N GLN A 423 -2.57 10.19 22.50
CA GLN A 423 -3.10 10.24 23.87
C GLN A 423 -2.02 10.36 24.95
N TRP A 424 -0.74 10.09 24.64
CA TRP A 424 0.33 10.41 25.58
C TRP A 424 0.47 11.92 25.74
N VAL A 425 0.86 12.33 26.96
CA VAL A 425 1.15 13.73 27.28
C VAL A 425 2.20 14.31 26.32
N ASP A 426 2.02 15.58 25.99
CA ASP A 426 2.96 16.33 25.17
C ASP A 426 4.33 16.43 25.85
N ASP A 427 5.37 16.63 25.05
CA ASP A 427 6.72 16.88 25.56
C ASP A 427 6.73 18.17 26.40
N PRO A 428 7.33 18.17 27.61
CA PRO A 428 7.44 19.38 28.42
C PRO A 428 8.12 20.56 27.70
N PHE A 429 8.98 20.30 26.72
CA PHE A 429 9.62 21.37 25.94
C PHE A 429 8.66 22.15 25.04
N VAL A 430 7.44 21.66 24.82
CA VAL A 430 6.40 22.42 24.09
C VAL A 430 6.10 23.75 24.80
N MET A 431 6.17 23.81 26.13
CA MET A 431 6.00 25.06 26.90
C MET A 431 7.10 26.10 26.63
N ALA A 432 8.26 25.66 26.15
CA ALA A 432 9.38 26.53 25.78
C ALA A 432 9.40 26.88 24.29
N SER A 433 8.35 26.55 23.54
CA SER A 433 8.25 26.86 22.10
C SER A 433 8.17 28.36 21.86
N ARG A 434 8.83 28.83 20.80
CA ARG A 434 8.85 30.26 20.46
C ARG A 434 7.55 30.75 19.83
N THR A 435 6.85 29.85 19.14
CA THR A 435 5.65 30.18 18.36
C THR A 435 4.58 29.09 18.50
N PRO A 436 3.29 29.42 18.26
CA PRO A 436 2.22 28.43 18.12
C PRO A 436 2.52 27.35 17.07
N ILE A 437 3.23 27.71 15.99
CA ILE A 437 3.64 26.77 14.93
C ILE A 437 4.59 25.72 15.50
N GLU A 438 5.67 26.15 16.16
CA GLU A 438 6.65 25.24 16.79
C GLU A 438 5.97 24.32 17.82
N ALA A 439 5.06 24.87 18.63
CA ALA A 439 4.30 24.11 19.62
C ALA A 439 3.32 23.10 19.00
N GLY A 440 2.87 23.35 17.77
CA GLY A 440 1.91 22.52 17.03
C GLY A 440 2.55 21.38 16.23
N LEU A 441 3.86 21.40 15.99
CA LEU A 441 4.57 20.38 15.22
C LEU A 441 4.51 19.02 15.94
N ILE A 442 3.87 18.03 15.32
CA ILE A 442 3.57 16.75 15.95
C ILE A 442 4.85 15.99 16.31
N THR A 443 5.88 16.11 15.48
CA THR A 443 7.17 15.45 15.69
C THR A 443 7.99 16.06 16.83
N LEU A 444 7.66 17.30 17.23
CA LEU A 444 8.24 17.98 18.39
C LEU A 444 7.34 17.90 19.63
N LYS A 445 6.03 17.82 19.43
CA LYS A 445 5.00 17.76 20.47
C LYS A 445 4.85 16.37 21.07
N LYS A 446 4.83 15.31 20.25
CA LYS A 446 4.58 13.93 20.68
C LYS A 446 5.86 13.10 20.66
N THR A 447 6.68 13.18 21.70
CA THR A 447 7.99 12.51 21.74
C THR A 447 7.98 11.17 22.47
N ARG A 448 6.85 10.77 23.08
CA ARG A 448 6.73 9.49 23.75
C ARG A 448 6.30 8.42 22.75
N ARG A 449 7.01 7.29 22.77
CA ARG A 449 6.68 6.11 21.96
C ARG A 449 6.61 4.83 22.78
N ARG A 450 5.99 3.80 22.20
CA ARG A 450 6.03 2.43 22.74
C ARG A 450 7.48 1.94 22.75
N THR A 451 7.89 1.30 23.84
CA THR A 451 9.27 0.78 23.97
C THR A 451 9.52 -0.37 22.99
N LYS A 452 8.59 -1.33 22.93
CA LYS A 452 8.65 -2.47 21.99
C LYS A 452 8.29 -2.02 20.58
N LEU A 453 9.22 -2.19 19.65
CA LEU A 453 9.03 -1.96 18.23
C LEU A 453 8.30 -3.13 17.58
N HIS A 454 7.55 -2.85 16.51
CA HIS A 454 6.99 -3.94 15.70
C HIS A 454 8.09 -4.63 14.89
N PRO A 455 8.02 -5.96 14.70
CA PRO A 455 8.91 -6.68 13.80
C PRO A 455 8.87 -6.12 12.38
N HIS A 456 9.95 -6.29 11.63
CA HIS A 456 9.94 -5.96 10.20
C HIS A 456 8.78 -6.66 9.47
N LYS A 457 8.24 -5.97 8.45
CA LYS A 457 7.05 -6.35 7.67
C LYS A 457 5.73 -6.25 8.43
N GLN A 458 5.74 -6.01 9.75
CA GLN A 458 4.55 -5.72 10.53
C GLN A 458 4.50 -4.22 10.82
N ARG A 459 3.52 -3.51 10.26
CA ARG A 459 3.40 -2.04 10.38
C ARG A 459 4.62 -1.25 9.87
N SER A 460 5.61 -1.91 9.29
CA SER A 460 6.82 -1.27 8.78
C SER A 460 6.49 -0.39 7.58
N LYS A 461 7.36 0.55 7.29
CA LYS A 461 7.45 1.18 5.97
C LYS A 461 8.85 1.01 5.45
N TYR A 462 9.05 1.37 4.18
CA TYR A 462 10.29 1.08 3.51
C TYR A 462 10.66 2.14 2.49
N ILE A 463 11.96 2.17 2.21
CA ILE A 463 12.55 2.88 1.09
C ILE A 463 13.01 1.83 0.09
N CYS A 464 12.72 2.01 -1.19
CA CYS A 464 13.12 1.06 -2.22
C CYS A 464 13.84 1.74 -3.37
N LYS A 465 14.61 0.96 -4.12
CA LYS A 465 15.09 1.30 -5.46
C LYS A 465 13.99 0.89 -6.43
N PRO A 466 13.25 1.83 -7.04
CA PRO A 466 12.09 1.48 -7.84
C PRO A 466 12.36 0.49 -8.99
N GLN A 467 13.57 0.56 -9.57
CA GLN A 467 13.98 -0.33 -10.66
C GLN A 467 14.12 -1.79 -10.23
N ASP A 468 14.28 -2.06 -8.95
CA ASP A 468 14.47 -3.41 -8.41
C ASP A 468 13.14 -4.01 -7.91
N ILE A 469 12.02 -3.28 -8.05
CA ILE A 469 10.71 -3.66 -7.55
C ILE A 469 9.70 -3.87 -8.69
N VAL A 470 8.95 -4.96 -8.63
CA VAL A 470 7.82 -5.24 -9.54
C VAL A 470 6.48 -4.89 -8.89
N GLU A 471 6.31 -5.21 -7.60
CA GLU A 471 5.05 -5.03 -6.87
C GLU A 471 5.31 -4.50 -5.46
N ALA A 472 4.88 -3.27 -5.20
CA ALA A 472 4.88 -2.63 -3.89
C ALA A 472 3.67 -3.07 -3.05
N GLY A 473 3.87 -3.29 -1.76
CA GLY A 473 2.83 -3.47 -0.76
C GLY A 473 2.80 -2.33 0.26
N ASN A 474 1.85 -2.37 1.19
CA ASN A 474 1.68 -1.30 2.19
C ASN A 474 2.85 -1.26 3.19
N HIS A 475 3.27 -2.43 3.68
CA HIS A 475 4.30 -2.54 4.72
C HIS A 475 5.64 -3.14 4.25
N PHE A 476 5.63 -3.80 3.10
CA PHE A 476 6.81 -4.42 2.51
C PHE A 476 6.61 -4.60 1.00
N VAL A 477 7.70 -4.93 0.30
CA VAL A 477 7.67 -5.25 -1.13
C VAL A 477 7.21 -6.70 -1.35
N TRP A 478 6.22 -6.89 -2.22
CA TRP A 478 5.68 -8.20 -2.56
C TRP A 478 6.47 -8.94 -3.64
N GLU A 479 7.04 -8.21 -4.60
CA GLU A 479 7.78 -8.80 -5.70
C GLU A 479 8.95 -7.93 -6.11
N PHE A 480 10.14 -8.53 -6.10
CA PHE A 480 11.40 -7.94 -6.55
C PHE A 480 11.75 -8.40 -7.96
N ILE A 481 12.57 -7.62 -8.66
CA ILE A 481 13.36 -8.12 -9.79
C ILE A 481 14.29 -9.22 -9.27
N PRO A 482 14.45 -10.34 -10.00
CA PRO A 482 15.34 -11.43 -9.58
C PRO A 482 16.73 -10.94 -9.15
N GLY A 483 17.26 -11.50 -8.07
CA GLY A 483 18.55 -11.11 -7.49
C GLY A 483 18.49 -9.99 -6.45
N HIS A 484 17.31 -9.43 -6.17
CA HIS A 484 17.14 -8.35 -5.19
C HIS A 484 16.26 -8.77 -4.01
N GLY A 485 16.41 -8.08 -2.87
CA GLY A 485 15.60 -8.32 -1.69
C GLY A 485 15.58 -7.14 -0.71
N THR A 486 14.98 -7.38 0.45
CA THR A 486 14.89 -6.41 1.55
C THR A 486 16.07 -6.54 2.50
N LEU A 487 16.67 -5.41 2.85
CA LEU A 487 17.54 -5.25 4.02
C LEU A 487 16.69 -4.73 5.19
N ASN A 488 16.74 -5.44 6.32
CA ASN A 488 16.12 -5.00 7.56
C ASN A 488 17.05 -3.99 8.25
N VAL A 489 16.62 -2.73 8.36
CA VAL A 489 17.43 -1.68 8.97
C VAL A 489 17.40 -1.83 10.49
N PRO A 490 18.57 -1.96 11.15
CA PRO A 490 18.65 -2.00 12.61
C PRO A 490 18.01 -0.77 13.27
N SER A 491 17.31 -0.98 14.38
CA SER A 491 16.57 0.11 15.07
C SER A 491 17.47 1.17 15.72
N ASP A 492 18.74 0.85 15.96
CA ASP A 492 19.78 1.78 16.40
C ASP A 492 20.29 2.66 15.24
N ALA A 493 20.07 2.27 13.98
CA ALA A 493 20.37 3.10 12.81
C ALA A 493 19.20 4.03 12.45
N ALA A 494 17.97 3.51 12.39
CA ALA A 494 16.77 4.28 12.09
C ALA A 494 15.49 3.53 12.50
N ILE A 495 14.42 4.26 12.78
CA ILE A 495 13.08 3.70 13.01
C ILE A 495 12.02 4.53 12.28
N LEU A 496 10.86 3.90 12.07
CA LEU A 496 9.66 4.59 11.62
C LEU A 496 8.92 5.16 12.84
N HIS A 497 8.75 6.48 12.87
CA HIS A 497 7.89 7.18 13.81
C HIS A 497 6.49 7.22 13.24
N HIS A 498 5.51 6.60 13.91
CA HIS A 498 4.13 6.55 13.46
C HIS A 498 3.24 7.22 14.51
N TYR A 499 2.67 8.38 14.18
CA TYR A 499 1.91 9.23 15.09
C TYR A 499 0.41 8.99 14.95
N ARG A 500 -0.19 8.23 15.86
CA ARG A 500 -1.58 7.78 15.70
C ARG A 500 -2.36 7.77 17.00
N VAL A 501 -3.68 7.82 16.90
CA VAL A 501 -4.56 7.48 18.03
C VAL A 501 -4.51 5.97 18.32
N CYS A 502 -4.77 5.54 19.57
CA CYS A 502 -4.89 4.12 19.92
C CYS A 502 -5.75 3.32 18.90
N GLU A 503 -5.21 2.19 18.41
CA GLU A 503 -5.76 1.42 17.28
C GLU A 503 -7.18 0.87 17.49
N PHE A 504 -7.59 0.61 18.75
CA PHE A 504 -8.88 -0.03 19.08
C PHE A 504 -9.87 0.92 19.77
N GLY A 505 -9.59 2.23 19.75
CA GLY A 505 -10.29 3.20 20.58
C GLY A 505 -9.89 3.08 22.07
N GLY A 506 -10.28 4.09 22.86
CA GLY A 506 -9.91 4.19 24.26
C GLY A 506 -8.42 4.49 24.49
N ASP A 507 -7.96 4.21 25.71
CA ASP A 507 -6.64 4.60 26.23
C ASP A 507 -5.79 3.41 26.71
N ASP A 508 -6.15 2.17 26.35
CA ASP A 508 -5.38 1.00 26.80
C ASP A 508 -3.98 0.95 26.19
N CYS A 509 -3.80 1.50 24.99
CA CYS A 509 -2.52 1.51 24.31
C CYS A 509 -1.45 2.34 25.08
N ILE A 510 -1.86 3.38 25.79
CA ILE A 510 -0.96 4.26 26.56
C ILE A 510 -0.55 3.68 27.92
N LYS A 511 -1.20 2.60 28.37
CA LYS A 511 -0.81 1.84 29.58
C LYS A 511 0.42 0.97 29.35
N THR A 512 0.82 0.76 28.09
CA THR A 512 1.99 -0.05 27.75
C THR A 512 3.31 0.67 28.09
N GLN A 513 4.39 -0.10 28.23
CA GLN A 513 5.71 0.46 28.49
C GLN A 513 6.12 1.44 27.36
N SER A 514 6.51 2.63 27.77
CA SER A 514 6.90 3.71 26.87
C SER A 514 8.25 4.30 27.23
N VAL A 515 8.85 4.98 26.26
CA VAL A 515 10.11 5.72 26.41
C VAL A 515 9.97 7.06 25.69
N VAL A 516 10.68 8.07 26.19
CA VAL A 516 10.81 9.36 25.51
C VAL A 516 11.88 9.24 24.43
N ASP A 517 11.52 9.60 23.20
CA ASP A 517 12.36 9.56 22.02
C ASP A 517 12.32 10.93 21.33
N ARG A 518 13.35 11.73 21.57
CA ARG A 518 13.49 13.08 21.01
C ARG A 518 14.38 13.12 19.77
N THR A 519 14.54 12.01 19.06
CA THR A 519 15.46 11.96 17.89
C THR A 519 15.09 13.00 16.83
N ALA A 520 13.79 13.30 16.65
CA ALA A 520 13.33 14.32 15.71
C ALA A 520 13.76 15.75 16.11
N TYR A 521 14.12 16.01 17.37
CA TYR A 521 14.52 17.36 17.84
C TYR A 521 15.78 17.88 17.16
N LYS A 522 16.61 17.01 16.57
CA LYS A 522 17.76 17.47 15.77
C LYS A 522 17.34 18.32 14.57
N TYR A 523 16.09 18.21 14.10
CA TYR A 523 15.53 19.04 13.04
C TYR A 523 14.76 20.26 13.56
N LYS A 524 14.60 20.41 14.88
CA LYS A 524 13.67 21.36 15.52
C LYS A 524 13.75 22.76 14.92
N ASP A 525 14.93 23.37 14.92
CA ASP A 525 15.07 24.77 14.51
C ASP A 525 14.79 24.95 13.02
N ARG A 526 15.42 24.13 12.16
CA ARG A 526 15.20 24.15 10.71
C ARG A 526 13.75 23.86 10.32
N LEU A 527 13.11 22.90 11.00
CA LEU A 527 11.73 22.51 10.73
C LEU A 527 10.76 23.62 11.15
N ALA A 528 10.89 24.16 12.36
CA ALA A 528 10.05 25.24 12.85
C ALA A 528 10.19 26.51 12.00
N GLU A 529 11.41 26.84 11.58
CA GLU A 529 11.66 27.98 10.67
C GLU A 529 11.03 27.75 9.29
N ASN A 530 11.27 26.59 8.67
CA ASN A 530 10.69 26.27 7.36
C ASN A 530 9.16 26.28 7.39
N VAL A 531 8.56 25.54 8.33
CA VAL A 531 7.09 25.49 8.47
C VAL A 531 6.54 26.87 8.79
N GLY A 532 7.21 27.64 9.66
CA GLY A 532 6.86 29.02 9.98
C GLY A 532 6.78 29.91 8.75
N LYS A 533 7.82 29.86 7.91
CA LYS A 533 7.87 30.61 6.65
C LYS A 533 6.74 30.20 5.69
N ILE A 534 6.55 28.89 5.47
CA ILE A 534 5.48 28.40 4.59
C ILE A 534 4.10 28.81 5.12
N TRP A 535 3.89 28.70 6.43
CA TRP A 535 2.62 29.10 7.05
C TRP A 535 2.31 30.58 6.84
N THR A 536 3.32 31.46 6.99
CA THR A 536 3.18 32.89 6.71
C THR A 536 2.90 33.13 5.23
N ASP A 537 3.66 32.51 4.32
CA ASP A 537 3.44 32.65 2.88
C ASP A 537 2.03 32.21 2.47
N LEU A 538 1.52 31.11 3.03
CA LEU A 538 0.18 30.60 2.73
C LEU A 538 -0.93 31.44 3.35
N SER A 539 -0.68 32.14 4.47
CA SER A 539 -1.71 32.91 5.17
C SER A 539 -2.28 34.09 4.37
N THR A 540 -1.59 34.51 3.30
CA THR A 540 -2.09 35.56 2.39
C THR A 540 -3.14 35.03 1.41
N ASP A 541 -2.98 33.77 0.98
CA ASP A 541 -3.71 33.21 -0.16
C ASP A 541 -4.68 32.09 0.24
N CYS A 542 -4.46 31.47 1.41
CA CYS A 542 -5.23 30.36 1.95
C CYS A 542 -5.91 30.75 3.26
N SER A 543 -7.15 30.32 3.46
CA SER A 543 -7.86 30.47 4.73
C SER A 543 -7.36 29.44 5.75
N LEU A 544 -6.20 29.69 6.36
CA LEU A 544 -5.59 28.76 7.32
C LEU A 544 -6.31 28.77 8.68
N PRO A 545 -6.33 27.63 9.39
CA PRO A 545 -7.00 27.51 10.67
C PRO A 545 -6.19 28.22 11.77
N LYS A 546 -6.87 28.71 12.80
CA LYS A 546 -6.19 29.31 13.94
C LYS A 546 -5.47 28.24 14.77
N LEU A 547 -4.17 28.41 14.96
CA LEU A 547 -3.36 27.50 15.76
C LEU A 547 -3.60 27.70 17.27
N GLU A 548 -3.51 26.59 18.02
CA GLU A 548 -3.52 26.62 19.48
C GLU A 548 -2.35 27.46 20.01
N PRO A 549 -2.56 28.32 21.03
CA PRO A 549 -1.47 29.08 21.63
C PRO A 549 -0.47 28.15 22.33
N VAL A 550 0.74 28.64 22.54
CA VAL A 550 1.75 27.92 23.34
C VAL A 550 1.19 27.66 24.74
N PRO A 551 1.21 26.42 25.25
CA PRO A 551 0.69 26.11 26.58
C PRO A 551 1.40 26.92 27.67
N ALA A 552 0.61 27.60 28.51
CA ALA A 552 1.14 28.37 29.63
C ALA A 552 1.52 27.44 30.81
N MET A 553 2.61 27.76 31.52
CA MET A 553 2.86 27.13 32.82
C MET A 553 1.79 27.59 33.80
N THR A 554 0.88 26.69 34.20
CA THR A 554 0.06 26.94 35.38
C THR A 554 0.98 27.07 36.60
N PRO A 555 0.95 28.18 37.35
CA PRO A 555 1.74 28.31 38.57
C PRO A 555 1.39 27.14 39.48
N ARG A 556 2.39 26.39 39.96
CA ARG A 556 2.18 25.45 41.07
C ARG A 556 1.51 26.23 42.19
N ILE A 557 0.26 25.87 42.51
CA ILE A 557 -0.39 26.32 43.74
C ILE A 557 0.58 25.91 44.86
N LYS A 558 1.21 26.89 45.51
CA LYS A 558 2.00 26.65 46.71
C LYS A 558 1.07 25.96 47.69
N ALA A 559 1.33 24.70 48.01
CA ALA A 559 0.65 24.04 49.11
C ALA A 559 0.84 24.91 50.35
N SER A 560 -0.25 25.44 50.88
CA SER A 560 -0.23 26.16 52.16
C SER A 560 0.40 25.25 53.22
N PRO A 561 1.26 25.79 54.10
CA PRO A 561 1.85 24.99 55.15
C PRO A 561 0.71 24.51 56.04
N VAL A 562 0.57 23.19 56.16
CA VAL A 562 -0.32 22.56 57.12
C VAL A 562 0.09 23.08 58.51
N LEU A 563 -0.78 23.87 59.12
CA LEU A 563 -0.67 24.20 60.54
C LEU A 563 -0.67 22.87 61.30
N LYS A 564 0.46 22.57 61.96
CA LYS A 564 0.48 21.63 63.09
C LYS A 564 -0.39 22.22 64.19
N SER A 565 -1.64 21.74 64.28
CA SER A 565 -2.48 21.90 65.45
C SER A 565 -1.99 20.93 66.52
N VAL A 566 -1.61 21.49 67.65
CA VAL A 566 -1.29 20.82 68.91
C VAL A 566 -2.57 20.18 69.48
N ARG A 567 -2.51 18.90 69.81
CA ARG A 567 -3.06 18.32 71.04
C ARG A 567 -2.51 16.94 71.29
#